data_AF-A0A968X806-F1
#
_entry.id   AF-A0A968X806-F1
#
_cell.length_a   1.000
_cell.length_b   1.000
_cell.length_c   1.000
_cell.angle_alpha   90.00
_cell.angle_beta   90.00
_cell.angle_gamma   90.00
#
_symmetry.space_group_name_H-M   'P 1'
#
loop_
_entity.id
_entity.type
_entity.pdbx_description
1 polymer ?
#
loop_
_entity_poly.entity_id
_entity_poly.type
_entity_poly.pdbx_seq_one_letter_code
_entity_poly.pdbx_strand_id
1 'polypeptide(L)' 'MTPENFATMTLQELRKYLLGHRTDAAAVSAYISRISGESGWVTCAALSTPDDLDNYPEFLNKVRRHSV' A
#
# COMPACT_ATOMS: atom_id res chain seq x y z
N MET A 1 -20.04 -8.04 -3.24
CA MET A 1 -18.91 -8.50 -4.08
C MET A 1 -18.34 -9.76 -3.46
N THR A 2 -17.95 -10.76 -4.26
CA THR A 2 -17.31 -11.99 -3.76
C THR A 2 -15.78 -11.84 -3.77
N PRO A 3 -15.04 -12.62 -2.96
CA PRO A 3 -13.58 -12.54 -2.86
C PRO A 3 -12.84 -12.74 -4.19
N GLU A 4 -13.42 -13.51 -5.11
CA GLU A 4 -12.86 -13.80 -6.44
C GLU A 4 -12.73 -12.53 -7.31
N ASN A 5 -13.59 -11.53 -7.09
CA ASN A 5 -13.52 -10.26 -7.82
C ASN A 5 -12.30 -9.43 -7.42
N PHE A 6 -11.70 -9.64 -6.25
CA PHE A 6 -10.54 -8.87 -5.81
C PHE A 6 -9.24 -9.30 -6.48
N ALA A 7 -9.13 -10.57 -6.88
CA ALA A 7 -7.94 -11.10 -7.54
C ALA A 7 -7.78 -10.55 -8.98
N THR A 8 -8.89 -10.21 -9.64
CA THR A 8 -8.92 -9.68 -11.01
C THR A 8 -8.80 -8.16 -11.06
N MET A 9 -8.95 -7.47 -9.92
CA MET A 9 -8.84 -6.02 -9.83
C MET A 9 -7.40 -5.52 -9.93
N THR A 10 -7.25 -4.35 -10.54
CA THR A 10 -6.04 -3.54 -10.40
C THR A 10 -5.93 -3.03 -8.96
N LEU A 11 -4.71 -2.70 -8.51
CA LEU A 11 -4.50 -2.15 -7.16
C LEU A 11 -5.32 -0.86 -6.93
N GLN A 12 -5.49 -0.04 -7.98
CA GLN A 12 -6.26 1.21 -7.91
C GLN A 12 -7.77 0.96 -7.70
N GLU A 13 -8.35 -0.02 -8.40
CA GLU A 13 -9.76 -0.41 -8.24
C GLU A 13 -10.01 -1.00 -6.85
N LEU A 14 -9.10 -1.85 -6.40
CA LEU A 14 -9.15 -2.47 -5.08
C LEU A 14 -9.06 -1.41 -3.97
N ARG A 15 -8.16 -0.42 -4.13
CA ARG A 15 -8.05 0.74 -3.23
C ARG A 15 -9.34 1.56 -3.19
N LYS A 16 -9.93 1.85 -4.35
CA LYS A 16 -11.18 2.63 -4.46
C LYS A 16 -12.33 1.91 -3.76
N TYR A 17 -12.46 0.60 -3.96
CA TYR A 17 -13.48 -0.20 -3.29
C TYR A 17 -13.27 -0.22 -1.76
N LEU A 18 -12.05 -0.48 -1.31
CA LEU A 18 -11.69 -0.53 0.11
C LEU A 18 -12.00 0.78 0.84
N LEU A 19 -11.75 1.93 0.20
CA LEU A 19 -12.05 3.23 0.80
C LEU A 19 -13.54 3.43 1.08
N GLY A 20 -14.42 2.83 0.28
CA GLY A 20 -15.87 2.82 0.50
C GLY A 20 -16.37 1.69 1.42
N HIS A 21 -15.58 0.64 1.63
CA HIS A 21 -15.96 -0.57 2.36
C HIS A 21 -14.88 -0.99 3.36
N ARG A 22 -14.51 -0.07 4.25
CA ARG A 22 -13.37 -0.24 5.17
C ARG A 22 -13.52 -1.43 6.14
N THR A 23 -14.74 -1.90 6.37
CA THR A 23 -15.05 -3.04 7.25
C THR A 23 -15.08 -4.38 6.51
N ASP A 24 -14.94 -4.39 5.18
CA ASP A 24 -14.88 -5.61 4.38
C ASP A 24 -13.50 -6.26 4.55
N ALA A 25 -13.42 -7.22 5.47
CA ALA A 25 -12.18 -7.92 5.80
C ALA A 25 -11.56 -8.64 4.59
N ALA A 26 -12.37 -9.11 3.64
CA ALA A 26 -11.87 -9.75 2.43
C ALA A 26 -11.19 -8.73 1.50
N ALA A 27 -11.77 -7.54 1.35
CA ALA A 27 -11.16 -6.46 0.58
C ALA A 27 -9.86 -5.95 1.22
N VAL A 28 -9.83 -5.81 2.56
CA VAL A 28 -8.63 -5.45 3.31
C VAL A 28 -7.52 -6.49 3.09
N SER A 29 -7.83 -7.77 3.28
CA SER A 29 -6.86 -8.85 3.11
C SER A 29 -6.34 -8.93 1.69
N ALA A 30 -7.20 -8.80 0.68
CA ALA A 30 -6.79 -8.81 -0.72
C ALA A 30 -5.85 -7.64 -1.05
N TYR A 31 -6.14 -6.44 -0.52
CA TYR A 31 -5.31 -5.25 -0.72
C TYR A 31 -3.93 -5.41 -0.08
N ILE A 32 -3.86 -5.90 1.16
CA ILE A 32 -2.60 -6.18 1.85
C ILE A 32 -1.77 -7.21 1.06
N SER A 33 -2.37 -8.33 0.66
CA SER A 33 -1.66 -9.36 -0.12
C SER A 33 -1.11 -8.80 -1.45
N ARG A 34 -1.86 -7.90 -2.10
CA ARG A 34 -1.43 -7.26 -3.36
C ARG A 34 -0.21 -6.38 -3.16
N ILE A 35 -0.23 -5.49 -2.17
CA ILE A 35 0.88 -4.55 -1.90
C ILE A 35 2.10 -5.26 -1.30
N SER A 36 1.90 -6.34 -0.55
CA SER A 36 3.01 -7.15 -0.02
C SER A 36 3.71 -7.97 -1.10
N GLY A 37 3.03 -8.29 -2.20
CA GLY A 37 3.61 -8.94 -3.37
C GLY A 37 4.36 -7.98 -4.32
N GLU A 38 4.13 -6.67 -4.20
CA GLU A 38 4.87 -5.68 -5.00
C GLU A 38 6.32 -5.54 -4.48
N SER A 39 7.28 -5.92 -5.33
CA SER A 39 8.70 -5.69 -5.08
C SER A 39 8.97 -4.19 -4.93
N GLY A 40 9.53 -3.78 -3.79
CA GLY A 40 9.84 -2.37 -3.50
C GLY A 40 9.22 -1.83 -2.21
N TRP A 41 8.74 -2.69 -1.31
CA TRP A 41 8.49 -2.30 0.08
C TRP A 41 9.84 -2.02 0.76
N VAL A 42 10.05 -0.78 1.17
CA VAL A 42 11.23 -0.39 1.94
C VAL A 42 10.88 -0.61 3.40
N THR A 43 11.52 -1.58 4.04
CA THR A 43 11.37 -1.79 5.48
C THR A 43 12.18 -0.72 6.20
N CYS A 44 11.55 0.40 6.52
CA CYS A 44 12.14 1.38 7.42
C CYS A 44 12.02 0.87 8.87
N ALA A 45 13.07 1.06 9.67
CA ALA A 45 12.95 0.85 11.10
C ALA A 45 11.94 1.86 11.68
N ALA A 46 11.41 1.57 12.86
CA ALA A 46 10.57 2.53 13.56
C ALA A 46 11.35 3.84 13.74
N LEU A 47 10.83 4.90 13.13
CA LEU A 47 11.41 6.23 13.25
C LEU A 47 11.25 6.71 14.69
N SER A 48 12.33 7.17 15.29
CA SER A 48 12.31 7.78 16.62
C SER A 48 12.02 9.27 16.54
N THR A 49 12.41 9.90 15.43
CA THR A 49 12.17 11.31 15.13
C THR A 49 11.81 11.52 13.64
N PRO A 50 11.17 12.64 13.28
CA PRO A 50 10.93 12.97 11.87
C PRO A 50 12.21 13.07 11.02
N ASP A 51 13.32 13.52 11.61
CA ASP A 51 14.61 13.66 10.92
C ASP A 51 15.20 12.30 10.50
N ASP A 52 14.79 11.20 11.15
CA ASP A 52 15.23 9.86 10.78
C ASP A 52 14.80 9.46 9.36
N LEU A 53 13.83 10.16 8.75
CA LEU A 53 13.42 9.98 7.36
C LEU A 53 14.54 10.26 6.35
N ASP A 54 15.50 11.13 6.68
CA ASP A 54 16.64 11.44 5.82
C ASP A 54 17.56 10.24 5.62
N ASN A 55 17.52 9.26 6.52
CA ASN A 55 18.26 8.00 6.39
C ASN A 55 17.68 7.02 5.35
N TYR A 56 16.49 7.31 4.80
CA TYR A 56 15.77 6.45 3.86
C TYR A 56 15.55 7.14 2.50
N PRO A 57 16.62 7.46 1.76
CA PRO A 57 16.52 8.20 0.50
C PRO A 57 15.68 7.47 -0.57
N GLU A 58 15.67 6.13 -0.56
CA GLU A 58 14.82 5.31 -1.42
C GLU A 58 13.32 5.49 -1.16
N PHE A 59 12.93 5.69 0.12
CA PHE A 59 11.57 6.00 0.50
C PHE A 59 11.17 7.40 0.00
N LEU A 60 12.02 8.40 0.24
CA LEU A 60 11.79 9.77 -0.22
C LEU A 60 11.66 9.85 -1.75
N ASN A 61 12.50 9.11 -2.47
CA ASN A 61 12.46 9.00 -3.93
C ASN A 61 11.19 8.28 -4.44
N LYS A 62 10.65 7.31 -3.69
CA LYS A 62 9.38 6.66 -4.03
C LYS A 62 8.19 7.61 -3.83
N VAL A 63 8.15 8.33 -2.71
CA VAL A 63 7.08 9.31 -2.43
C VAL A 63 7.06 10.44 -3.47
N ARG A 64 8.24 10.98 -3.83
CA ARG A 64 8.33 12.03 -4.87
C ARG A 64 7.78 11.58 -6.22
N ARG A 65 8.05 10.33 -6.63
CA ARG A 65 7.55 9.78 -7.91
C ARG A 65 6.03 9.60 -7.98
N HIS A 66 5.36 9.48 -6.83
CA HIS A 66 3.90 9.36 -6.73
C HIS A 66 3.20 10.71 -6.47
N SER A 67 3.96 11.81 -6.38
CA SER A 67 3.43 13.16 -6.11
C SER A 67 3.19 13.99 -7.38
N VAL A 68 3.16 13.36 -8.55
CA VAL A 68 2.94 13.99 -9.87
C VAL A 68 1.79 13.31 -10.58
#